data_AF-A0A8C5P1W7-F1
#
_entry.id   AF-A0A8C5P1W7-F1
#
_cell.length_a   1.000
_cell.length_b   1.000
_cell.length_c   1.000
_cell.angle_alpha   90.00
_cell.angle_beta   90.00
_cell.angle_gamma   90.00
#
_symmetry.space_group_name_H-M   'P 1'
#
loop_
_entity.id
_entity.type
_entity.pdbx_description
1 polymer ?
#
loop_
_entity_poly.entity_id
_entity_poly.type
_entity_poly.pdbx_seq_one_letter_code
_entity_poly.pdbx_strand_id
1 'polypeptide(L)'
;SPPGLCLAVPDKTVKWCATSDHEASKCASLRDNMKKVLPADGVQVGCVKKASYPDCIKAIVAGEADAMTVDAGWVYEAGLTPNNLKPVAAEFYGTKEKPQTYYLAVAVVKKGTDFQLNQLQGKKSCHTGLGRSAGWNIPIGLLYCDLPEPRKPLEKAVAGFFSGSCVPCADAMAFPQLCQLCPGCGCSSHQPYFGYSGAFKCLKDGAGDVAFVKHTTIFENLPQQADRD
;
A
#
# COMPACT_ATOMS: atom_id res chain seq x y z
N SER A 1 15.02 -21.85 50.74
CA SER A 1 13.99 -21.94 49.68
C SER A 1 14.54 -21.32 48.42
N PRO A 2 14.61 -22.03 47.29
CA PRO A 2 15.08 -21.42 46.05
C PRO A 2 14.01 -20.44 45.51
N PRO A 3 14.42 -19.34 44.86
CA PRO A 3 13.48 -18.38 44.29
C PRO A 3 12.71 -19.06 43.14
N GLY A 4 11.39 -19.11 43.27
CA GLY A 4 10.52 -19.68 42.26
C GLY A 4 10.61 -18.89 40.96
N LEU A 5 10.99 -19.57 39.88
CA LEU A 5 10.80 -19.10 38.52
C LEU A 5 9.29 -18.89 38.31
N CYS A 6 8.83 -17.65 38.31
CA CYS A 6 7.52 -17.31 37.77
C CYS A 6 7.54 -17.69 36.29
N LEU A 7 6.86 -18.78 35.93
CA LEU A 7 6.48 -19.06 34.56
C LEU A 7 5.50 -17.95 34.16
N ALA A 8 6.02 -16.87 33.56
CA ALA A 8 5.19 -15.84 32.96
C ALA A 8 4.27 -16.55 31.95
N VAL A 9 2.96 -16.44 32.16
CA VAL A 9 1.99 -16.92 31.18
C VAL A 9 2.32 -16.21 29.86
N PRO A 10 2.57 -16.94 28.75
CA PRO A 10 2.89 -16.29 27.50
C PRO A 10 1.76 -15.35 27.13
N ASP A 11 2.07 -14.07 26.91
CA ASP A 11 1.10 -13.15 26.34
C ASP A 11 0.75 -13.65 24.94
N LYS A 12 -0.52 -14.03 24.74
CA LYS A 12 -1.05 -14.52 23.46
C LYS A 12 -1.69 -13.40 22.65
N THR A 13 -1.40 -12.15 22.99
CA THR A 13 -1.90 -10.98 22.27
C THR A 13 -0.98 -10.63 21.12
N VAL A 14 -1.53 -10.57 19.91
CA VAL A 14 -0.86 -10.01 18.74
C VAL A 14 -1.29 -8.55 18.58
N LYS A 15 -0.36 -7.61 18.77
CA LYS A 15 -0.57 -6.17 18.58
C LYS A 15 -0.47 -5.82 17.10
N TRP A 16 -1.61 -5.66 16.45
CA TRP A 16 -1.71 -5.30 15.05
C TRP A 16 -1.54 -3.79 14.85
N CYS A 17 -0.61 -3.39 13.99
CA CYS A 17 -0.39 -1.98 13.67
C CYS A 17 -1.34 -1.50 12.57
N ALA A 18 -2.04 -0.39 12.81
CA ALA A 18 -2.98 0.26 11.90
C ALA A 18 -2.50 1.68 11.57
N THR A 19 -2.59 2.08 10.31
CA THR A 19 -2.03 3.34 9.77
C THR A 19 -3.05 4.46 9.59
N SER A 20 -4.34 4.19 9.80
CA SER A 20 -5.41 5.20 9.68
C SER A 20 -6.53 4.97 10.69
N ASP A 21 -7.43 5.95 10.84
CA ASP A 21 -8.64 5.80 11.66
C ASP A 21 -9.57 4.70 11.14
N HIS A 22 -9.63 4.53 9.82
CA HIS A 22 -10.39 3.46 9.19
C HIS A 22 -9.79 2.08 9.52
N GLU A 23 -8.46 1.95 9.43
CA GLU A 23 -7.78 0.71 9.81
C GLU A 23 -7.89 0.43 11.31
N ALA A 24 -7.75 1.44 12.16
CA ALA A 24 -7.88 1.30 13.61
C ALA A 24 -9.29 0.85 14.01
N SER A 25 -10.33 1.42 13.37
CA SER A 25 -11.72 1.03 13.59
C SER A 25 -11.98 -0.42 13.14
N LYS A 26 -11.41 -0.83 12.00
CA LYS A 26 -11.48 -2.22 11.52
C LYS A 26 -10.75 -3.18 12.44
N CYS A 27 -9.58 -2.80 12.96
CA CYS A 27 -8.82 -3.59 13.93
C CYS A 27 -9.61 -3.77 15.24
N ALA A 28 -10.21 -2.70 15.77
CA ALA A 28 -11.05 -2.77 16.97
C ALA A 28 -12.22 -3.73 16.76
N SER A 29 -12.88 -3.66 15.59
CA SER A 29 -13.95 -4.58 15.22
C SER A 29 -13.45 -6.03 15.11
N LEU A 30 -12.27 -6.27 14.55
CA LEU A 30 -11.66 -7.59 14.47
C LEU A 30 -11.40 -8.16 15.88
N ARG A 31 -10.76 -7.38 16.75
CA ARG A 31 -10.52 -7.73 18.16
C ARG A 31 -11.82 -8.14 18.85
N ASP A 32 -12.85 -7.31 18.73
CA ASP A 32 -14.11 -7.52 19.45
C ASP A 32 -14.90 -8.73 18.92
N ASN A 33 -14.79 -9.04 17.63
CA ASN A 33 -15.37 -10.27 17.07
C ASN A 33 -14.55 -11.52 17.43
N MET A 34 -13.22 -11.44 17.44
CA MET A 34 -12.36 -12.57 17.84
C MET A 34 -12.60 -12.98 19.30
N LYS A 35 -12.81 -12.01 20.20
CA LYS A 35 -13.17 -12.29 21.61
C LYS A 35 -14.47 -13.07 21.79
N LYS A 36 -15.38 -13.02 20.81
CA LYS A 36 -16.68 -13.74 20.88
C LYS A 36 -16.58 -15.18 20.40
N VAL A 37 -15.63 -15.48 19.52
CA VAL A 37 -15.53 -16.77 18.82
C VAL A 37 -14.35 -17.62 19.27
N LEU A 38 -13.33 -17.00 19.88
CA LEU A 38 -12.16 -17.69 20.43
C LEU A 38 -12.30 -17.88 21.94
N PRO A 39 -11.73 -18.97 22.49
CA PRO A 39 -11.73 -19.19 23.93
C PRO A 39 -10.88 -18.13 24.64
N ALA A 40 -11.11 -17.95 25.94
CA ALA A 40 -10.44 -16.90 26.73
C ALA A 40 -8.91 -17.06 26.79
N ASP A 41 -8.42 -18.30 26.68
CA ASP A 41 -7.00 -18.66 26.61
C ASP A 41 -6.47 -18.75 25.17
N GLY A 42 -7.29 -18.38 24.18
CA GLY A 42 -6.93 -18.30 22.77
C GLY A 42 -6.10 -17.06 22.42
N VAL A 43 -5.75 -16.93 21.14
CA VAL A 43 -5.01 -15.77 20.63
C VAL A 43 -5.90 -14.53 20.69
N GLN A 44 -5.35 -13.44 21.22
CA GLN A 44 -6.03 -12.14 21.31
C GLN A 44 -5.41 -11.16 20.31
N VAL A 45 -6.17 -10.12 19.94
CA VAL A 45 -5.69 -9.04 19.07
C VAL A 45 -5.66 -7.72 19.84
N GLY A 46 -4.49 -7.09 19.88
CA GLY A 46 -4.32 -5.70 20.27
C GLY A 46 -4.27 -4.80 19.03
N CYS A 47 -4.58 -3.51 19.17
CA CYS A 47 -4.51 -2.55 18.07
C CYS A 47 -3.60 -1.39 18.45
N VAL A 48 -2.59 -1.11 17.61
CA VAL A 48 -1.66 0.01 17.76
C VAL A 48 -1.83 0.93 16.56
N LYS A 49 -2.27 2.17 16.79
CA LYS A 49 -2.41 3.15 15.71
C LYS A 49 -1.09 3.92 15.54
N LYS A 50 -0.61 4.01 14.30
CA LYS A 50 0.51 4.87 13.88
C LYS A 50 0.09 5.71 12.67
N ALA A 51 0.92 6.65 12.24
CA ALA A 51 0.58 7.58 11.17
C ALA A 51 0.91 7.05 9.76
N SER A 52 1.80 6.06 9.64
CA SER A 52 2.32 5.59 8.36
C SER A 52 2.90 4.16 8.45
N TYR A 53 3.13 3.52 7.29
CA TYR A 53 3.82 2.22 7.25
C TYR A 53 5.24 2.26 7.85
N PRO A 54 6.10 3.28 7.55
CA PRO A 54 7.39 3.43 8.23
C PRO A 54 7.29 3.49 9.76
N ASP A 55 6.27 4.18 10.30
CA ASP A 55 6.08 4.26 11.75
C ASP A 55 5.64 2.92 12.36
N CYS A 56 4.84 2.15 11.64
CA CYS A 56 4.52 0.78 12.04
C CYS A 56 5.75 -0.14 12.01
N ILE A 57 6.61 -0.05 11.00
CA ILE A 57 7.87 -0.80 10.94
C ILE A 57 8.73 -0.46 12.17
N LYS A 58 8.92 0.83 12.48
CA LYS A 58 9.66 1.26 13.67
C LYS A 58 9.02 0.76 14.97
N ALA A 59 7.68 0.79 15.06
CA ALA A 59 6.95 0.30 16.22
C ALA A 59 7.14 -1.21 16.45
N ILE A 60 7.21 -2.00 15.37
CA ILE A 60 7.47 -3.44 15.47
C ILE A 60 8.91 -3.69 15.93
N VAL A 61 9.88 -2.98 15.36
CA VAL A 61 11.30 -3.08 15.77
C VAL A 61 11.49 -2.70 17.24
N ALA A 62 10.75 -1.71 17.73
CA ALA A 62 10.78 -1.27 19.13
C ALA A 62 9.99 -2.17 20.10
N GLY A 63 9.32 -3.23 19.61
CA GLY A 63 8.46 -4.10 20.42
C GLY A 63 7.14 -3.45 20.86
N GLU A 64 6.77 -2.30 20.29
CA GLU A 64 5.50 -1.61 20.56
C GLU A 64 4.33 -2.28 19.84
N ALA A 65 4.55 -2.86 18.65
CA ALA A 65 3.60 -3.66 17.88
C ALA A 65 4.24 -4.98 17.43
N ASP A 66 3.45 -5.93 16.93
CA ASP A 66 3.94 -7.27 16.58
C ASP A 66 3.75 -7.61 15.09
N ALA A 67 2.69 -7.09 14.46
CA ALA A 67 2.37 -7.42 13.08
C ALA A 67 1.73 -6.25 12.33
N MET A 68 1.94 -6.23 11.02
CA MET A 68 1.24 -5.38 10.06
C MET A 68 1.18 -6.08 8.72
N THR A 69 0.19 -5.74 7.89
CA THR A 69 0.18 -6.14 6.48
C THR A 69 0.81 -5.03 5.65
N VAL A 70 1.69 -5.40 4.72
CA VAL A 70 2.35 -4.47 3.81
C VAL A 70 2.38 -5.02 2.39
N ASP A 71 2.46 -4.11 1.43
CA ASP A 71 2.78 -4.44 0.05
C ASP A 71 4.21 -4.98 -0.07
N ALA A 72 4.49 -5.85 -1.05
CA ALA A 72 5.79 -6.52 -1.18
C ALA A 72 6.95 -5.54 -1.39
N GLY A 73 6.72 -4.36 -1.96
CA GLY A 73 7.75 -3.30 -2.02
C GLY A 73 8.17 -2.81 -0.62
N TRP A 74 7.23 -2.72 0.31
CA TRP A 74 7.51 -2.36 1.71
C TRP A 74 8.08 -3.52 2.53
N VAL A 75 7.86 -4.78 2.11
CA VAL A 75 8.55 -5.94 2.70
C VAL A 75 10.06 -5.82 2.49
N TYR A 76 10.50 -5.36 1.31
CA TYR A 76 11.92 -5.11 1.04
C TYR A 76 12.49 -4.09 2.04
N GLU A 77 11.88 -2.92 2.17
CA GLU A 77 12.30 -1.86 3.09
C GLU A 77 12.30 -2.31 4.57
N ALA A 78 11.28 -3.07 4.97
CA ALA A 78 11.15 -3.62 6.31
C ALA A 78 12.22 -4.68 6.63
N GLY A 79 12.73 -5.37 5.61
CA GLY A 79 13.78 -6.38 5.75
C GLY A 79 15.20 -5.82 5.81
N LEU A 80 15.40 -4.55 5.40
CA LEU A 80 16.72 -3.92 5.45
C LEU A 80 17.18 -3.66 6.90
N THR A 81 18.49 -3.66 7.12
CA THR A 81 19.08 -3.19 8.37
C THR A 81 18.77 -1.70 8.56
N PRO A 82 18.39 -1.25 9.77
CA PRO A 82 18.35 -1.99 11.04
C PRO A 82 17.02 -2.69 11.36
N ASN A 83 16.01 -2.61 10.50
CA ASN A 83 14.66 -3.13 10.78
C ASN A 83 14.65 -4.67 10.88
N ASN A 84 15.31 -5.35 9.94
CA ASN A 84 15.47 -6.82 9.91
C ASN A 84 14.15 -7.61 10.13
N LEU A 85 13.02 -7.05 9.70
CA LEU A 85 11.72 -7.74 9.77
C LEU A 85 11.64 -8.83 8.70
N LYS A 86 10.77 -9.81 8.91
CA LYS A 86 10.59 -10.94 8.01
C LYS A 86 9.11 -11.18 7.68
N PRO A 87 8.77 -11.58 6.45
CA PRO A 87 7.41 -12.01 6.13
C PRO A 87 7.11 -13.32 6.85
N VAL A 88 6.00 -13.38 7.61
CA VAL A 88 5.57 -14.58 8.36
C VAL A 88 4.23 -15.14 7.89
N ALA A 89 3.46 -14.34 7.16
CA ALA A 89 2.19 -14.72 6.54
C ALA A 89 2.04 -13.98 5.21
N ALA A 90 1.32 -14.58 4.26
CA ALA A 90 1.04 -13.99 2.95
C ALA A 90 -0.47 -14.00 2.69
N GLU A 91 -0.99 -12.92 2.11
CA GLU A 91 -2.32 -12.94 1.52
C GLU A 91 -2.33 -13.91 0.32
N PHE A 92 -3.44 -14.62 0.13
CA PHE A 92 -3.71 -15.33 -1.12
C PHE A 92 -4.96 -14.74 -1.78
N TYR A 93 -4.93 -14.75 -3.10
CA TYR A 93 -6.01 -14.34 -3.99
C TYR A 93 -6.54 -15.56 -4.76
N GLY A 94 -7.56 -15.36 -5.59
CA GLY A 94 -8.25 -16.45 -6.28
C GLY A 94 -9.25 -17.16 -5.35
N THR A 95 -9.33 -18.48 -5.45
CA THR A 95 -10.25 -19.28 -4.62
C THR A 95 -9.47 -20.15 -3.64
N LYS A 96 -10.14 -20.72 -2.63
CA LYS A 96 -9.48 -21.64 -1.68
C LYS A 96 -8.94 -22.89 -2.36
N GLU A 97 -9.56 -23.32 -3.46
CA GLU A 97 -9.17 -24.48 -4.25
C GLU A 97 -7.99 -24.17 -5.18
N LYS A 98 -7.79 -22.89 -5.54
CA LYS A 98 -6.70 -22.42 -6.40
C LYS A 98 -6.10 -21.12 -5.83
N PRO A 99 -5.42 -21.19 -4.67
CA PRO A 99 -4.86 -20.01 -4.03
C PRO A 99 -3.68 -19.46 -4.83
N GLN A 100 -3.64 -18.15 -5.00
CA GLN A 100 -2.56 -17.43 -5.68
C GLN A 100 -1.92 -16.45 -4.70
N THR A 101 -0.65 -16.65 -4.35
CA THR A 101 0.11 -15.73 -3.48
C THR A 101 0.79 -14.60 -4.25
N TYR A 102 0.27 -14.30 -5.45
CA TYR A 102 0.76 -13.25 -6.33
C TYR A 102 -0.43 -12.53 -6.95
N TYR A 103 -0.16 -11.35 -7.52
CA TYR A 103 -1.11 -10.61 -8.32
C TYR A 103 -0.39 -9.97 -9.51
N LEU A 104 -1.13 -9.67 -10.57
CA LEU A 104 -0.59 -8.97 -11.74
C LEU A 104 -0.70 -7.46 -11.55
N ALA A 105 0.40 -6.74 -11.78
CA ALA A 105 0.43 -5.29 -11.93
C ALA A 105 -0.04 -4.91 -13.34
N VAL A 106 -0.92 -3.90 -13.44
CA VAL A 106 -1.49 -3.45 -14.71
C VAL A 106 -1.54 -1.92 -14.77
N ALA A 107 -1.44 -1.39 -15.98
CA ALA A 107 -1.72 0.02 -16.27
C ALA A 107 -3.13 0.12 -16.87
N VAL A 108 -4.04 0.80 -16.18
CA VAL A 108 -5.43 1.00 -16.61
C VAL A 108 -5.55 2.37 -17.25
N VAL A 109 -6.24 2.44 -18.39
CA VAL A 109 -6.55 3.67 -19.12
C VAL A 109 -8.02 3.69 -19.49
N LYS A 110 -8.56 4.87 -19.84
CA LYS A 110 -9.94 4.98 -20.33
C LYS A 110 -10.02 4.47 -21.77
N LYS A 111 -11.15 3.86 -22.13
CA LYS A 111 -11.44 3.53 -23.53
C LYS A 111 -11.41 4.80 -24.39
N GLY A 112 -10.82 4.71 -25.58
CA GLY A 112 -10.69 5.84 -26.51
C GLY A 112 -9.47 6.73 -26.28
N THR A 113 -8.61 6.45 -25.29
CA THR A 113 -7.30 7.09 -25.21
C THR A 113 -6.39 6.60 -26.34
N ASP A 114 -5.73 7.53 -27.03
CA ASP A 114 -4.80 7.24 -28.13
C ASP A 114 -3.34 7.33 -27.67
N PHE A 115 -2.96 6.48 -26.71
CA PHE A 115 -1.57 6.30 -26.32
C PHE A 115 -1.30 4.88 -25.85
N GLN A 116 -0.06 4.43 -26.08
CA GLN A 116 0.46 3.14 -25.63
C GLN A 116 1.45 3.33 -24.48
N LEU A 117 1.95 2.22 -23.92
CA LEU A 117 2.87 2.22 -22.78
C LEU A 117 4.15 3.05 -23.03
N ASN A 118 4.66 3.06 -24.26
CA ASN A 118 5.83 3.85 -24.66
C ASN A 118 5.54 5.34 -24.95
N GLN A 119 4.28 5.78 -24.80
CA GLN A 119 3.81 7.15 -25.04
C GLN A 119 3.31 7.84 -23.77
N LEU A 120 3.74 7.33 -22.61
CA LEU A 120 3.35 7.82 -21.29
C LEU A 120 3.99 9.18 -20.91
N GLN A 121 5.05 9.59 -21.61
CA GLN A 121 5.67 10.89 -21.36
C GLN A 121 4.63 12.02 -21.57
N GLY A 122 4.61 12.97 -20.63
CA GLY A 122 3.68 14.09 -20.62
C GLY A 122 2.23 13.73 -20.28
N LYS A 123 1.91 12.48 -19.95
CA LYS A 123 0.58 12.09 -19.42
C LYS A 123 0.49 12.38 -17.92
N LYS A 124 -0.72 12.36 -17.39
CA LYS A 124 -1.00 12.44 -15.97
C LYS A 124 -1.14 11.04 -15.37
N SER A 125 -0.50 10.78 -14.24
CA SER A 125 -0.44 9.42 -13.67
C SER A 125 -1.00 9.30 -12.25
N CYS A 126 -1.70 8.20 -12.00
CA CYS A 126 -2.27 7.84 -10.71
C CYS A 126 -1.56 6.60 -10.15
N HIS A 127 -0.95 6.74 -8.98
CA HIS A 127 -0.15 5.70 -8.35
C HIS A 127 -0.76 5.29 -7.00
N THR A 128 -0.62 4.01 -6.62
CA THR A 128 -1.12 3.54 -5.32
C THR A 128 -0.40 4.14 -4.12
N GLY A 129 0.84 4.58 -4.32
CA GLY A 129 1.75 5.08 -3.30
C GLY A 129 3.21 4.76 -3.62
N LEU A 130 4.10 5.63 -3.17
CA LEU A 130 5.56 5.49 -3.33
C LEU A 130 6.05 4.15 -2.78
N GLY A 131 6.96 3.49 -3.51
CA GLY A 131 7.59 2.24 -3.10
C GLY A 131 6.72 0.98 -3.18
N ARG A 132 5.45 1.08 -3.61
CA ARG A 132 4.56 -0.08 -3.77
C ARG A 132 4.80 -0.81 -5.10
N SER A 133 4.61 -2.11 -5.14
CA SER A 133 4.89 -2.97 -6.29
C SER A 133 4.18 -2.50 -7.55
N ALA A 134 2.85 -2.66 -7.65
CA ALA A 134 2.12 -2.36 -8.87
C ALA A 134 2.01 -0.86 -9.16
N GLY A 135 1.90 -0.03 -8.12
CA GLY A 135 1.70 1.41 -8.29
C GLY A 135 2.97 2.21 -8.48
N TRP A 136 4.16 1.68 -8.20
CA TRP A 136 5.42 2.43 -8.30
C TRP A 136 6.57 1.59 -8.84
N ASN A 137 7.00 0.55 -8.13
CA ASN A 137 8.24 -0.18 -8.44
C ASN A 137 8.22 -0.80 -9.84
N ILE A 138 7.11 -1.45 -10.22
CA ILE A 138 6.97 -2.07 -11.54
C ILE A 138 6.90 -1.03 -12.66
N PRO A 139 5.95 -0.06 -12.67
CA PRO A 139 5.85 0.88 -13.79
C PRO A 139 7.06 1.79 -13.90
N ILE A 140 7.59 2.31 -12.78
CA ILE A 140 8.76 3.20 -12.82
C ILE A 140 10.04 2.41 -13.16
N GLY A 141 10.15 1.15 -12.72
CA GLY A 141 11.25 0.27 -13.13
C GLY A 141 11.27 0.00 -14.63
N LEU A 142 10.10 -0.21 -15.25
CA LEU A 142 9.98 -0.38 -16.70
C LEU A 142 10.31 0.91 -17.47
N LEU A 143 9.90 2.06 -16.95
CA LEU A 143 10.12 3.37 -17.59
C LEU A 143 11.51 3.97 -17.27
N TYR A 144 12.30 3.33 -16.40
CA TYR A 144 13.49 3.94 -15.81
C TYR A 144 14.46 4.52 -16.84
N CYS A 145 14.72 3.78 -17.93
CA CYS A 145 15.64 4.21 -18.98
C CYS A 145 15.10 5.39 -19.81
N ASP A 146 13.78 5.52 -19.92
CA ASP A 146 13.09 6.58 -20.66
C ASP A 146 12.90 7.87 -19.82
N LEU A 147 13.17 7.81 -18.51
CA LEU A 147 13.13 8.98 -17.64
C LEU A 147 14.22 10.00 -18.03
N PRO A 148 13.92 11.32 -17.92
CA PRO A 148 14.89 12.36 -18.20
C PRO A 148 16.06 12.33 -17.22
N GLU A 149 17.26 12.65 -17.71
CA GLU A 149 18.43 12.87 -16.85
C GLU A 149 18.37 14.25 -16.17
N PRO A 150 18.85 14.39 -14.92
CA PRO A 150 19.41 13.34 -14.07
C PRO A 150 18.33 12.46 -13.41
N ARG A 151 18.53 11.13 -13.42
CA ARG A 151 17.60 10.16 -12.78
C ARG A 151 17.68 10.08 -11.25
N LYS A 152 18.40 11.00 -10.60
CA LYS A 152 18.58 11.06 -9.14
C LYS A 152 18.33 12.49 -8.63
N PRO A 153 17.44 12.69 -7.63
CA PRO A 153 16.55 11.68 -7.05
C PRO A 153 15.51 11.17 -8.06
N LEU A 154 15.08 9.91 -7.92
CA LEU A 154 14.19 9.24 -8.88
C LEU A 154 12.86 10.00 -9.02
N GLU A 155 12.35 10.50 -7.89
CA GLU A 155 11.14 11.28 -7.76
C GLU A 155 11.17 12.52 -8.66
N LYS A 156 12.33 13.19 -8.77
CA LYS A 156 12.50 14.36 -9.64
C LYS A 156 12.44 13.98 -11.12
N ALA A 157 13.02 12.83 -11.49
CA ALA A 157 13.01 12.36 -12.87
C ALA A 157 11.59 11.94 -13.30
N VAL A 158 10.86 11.23 -12.42
CA VAL A 158 9.44 10.89 -12.64
C VAL A 158 8.57 12.15 -12.73
N ALA A 159 8.81 13.13 -11.86
CA ALA A 159 8.13 14.43 -11.89
C ALA A 159 8.39 15.22 -13.19
N GLY A 160 9.52 15.01 -13.86
CA GLY A 160 9.84 15.59 -15.17
C GLY A 160 9.33 14.77 -16.35
N PHE A 161 8.95 13.50 -16.14
CA PHE A 161 8.45 12.60 -17.18
C PHE A 161 6.94 12.75 -17.39
N PHE A 162 6.16 12.76 -16.30
CA PHE A 162 4.71 12.98 -16.33
C PHE A 162 4.38 14.48 -16.24
N SER A 163 3.22 14.90 -16.76
CA SER A 163 2.76 16.31 -16.69
C SER A 163 2.04 16.67 -15.39
N GLY A 164 1.96 15.72 -14.45
CA GLY A 164 1.34 15.85 -13.14
C GLY A 164 0.92 14.49 -12.62
N SER A 165 1.13 14.21 -11.33
CA SER A 165 0.84 12.89 -10.76
C SER A 165 0.05 12.96 -9.45
N CYS A 166 -0.53 11.83 -9.07
CA CYS A 166 -0.79 11.52 -7.67
C CYS A 166 0.11 10.35 -7.25
N VAL A 167 1.12 10.64 -6.42
CA VAL A 167 2.00 9.64 -5.80
C VAL A 167 1.88 9.75 -4.28
N PRO A 168 0.91 9.07 -3.66
CA PRO A 168 0.78 9.08 -2.20
C PRO A 168 2.10 8.70 -1.51
N CYS A 169 2.37 9.27 -0.34
CA CYS A 169 3.61 9.14 0.42
C CYS A 169 4.84 9.86 -0.15
N ALA A 170 4.75 10.53 -1.31
CA ALA A 170 5.84 11.38 -1.81
C ALA A 170 5.96 12.69 -1.01
N ASP A 171 7.17 13.25 -0.96
CA ASP A 171 7.42 14.56 -0.36
C ASP A 171 6.85 15.67 -1.25
N ALA A 172 5.72 16.24 -0.81
CA ALA A 172 5.01 17.28 -1.54
C ALA A 172 5.76 18.62 -1.60
N MET A 173 6.67 18.89 -0.65
CA MET A 173 7.47 20.10 -0.65
C MET A 173 8.64 19.99 -1.63
N ALA A 174 9.32 18.83 -1.64
CA ALA A 174 10.43 18.59 -2.54
C ALA A 174 9.98 18.33 -3.99
N PHE A 175 8.85 17.64 -4.19
CA PHE A 175 8.37 17.18 -5.49
C PHE A 175 6.87 17.49 -5.71
N PRO A 176 6.48 18.78 -5.78
CA PRO A 176 5.07 19.17 -5.86
C PRO A 176 4.33 18.58 -7.07
N GLN A 177 5.02 18.35 -8.19
CA GLN A 177 4.48 17.71 -9.39
C GLN A 177 3.96 16.28 -9.14
N LEU A 178 4.56 15.55 -8.18
CA LEU A 178 4.10 14.22 -7.80
C LEU A 178 2.78 14.25 -7.01
N CYS A 179 2.39 15.42 -6.50
CA CYS A 179 1.21 15.63 -5.68
C CYS A 179 0.17 16.53 -6.36
N GLN A 180 0.37 16.88 -7.63
CA GLN A 180 -0.50 17.80 -8.35
C GLN A 180 -1.95 17.30 -8.42
N LEU A 181 -2.15 15.99 -8.57
CA LEU A 181 -3.48 15.38 -8.65
C LEU A 181 -4.04 14.99 -7.28
N CYS A 182 -3.22 15.02 -6.23
CA CYS A 182 -3.63 14.76 -4.86
C CYS A 182 -2.82 15.61 -3.87
N PRO A 183 -3.22 16.88 -3.66
CA PRO A 183 -2.47 17.83 -2.84
C PRO A 183 -2.08 17.26 -1.47
N GLY A 184 -0.82 17.43 -1.11
CA GLY A 184 -0.23 16.94 0.13
C GLY A 184 0.20 15.47 0.13
N CYS A 185 -0.07 14.68 -0.92
CA CYS A 185 0.39 13.29 -1.06
C CYS A 185 0.18 12.41 0.19
N GLY A 186 -0.96 12.55 0.87
CA GLY A 186 -1.23 11.84 2.12
C GLY A 186 -0.98 10.32 2.03
N CYS A 187 -0.27 9.76 3.02
CA CYS A 187 0.18 8.36 3.04
C CYS A 187 -0.79 7.43 3.81
N SER A 188 -2.10 7.66 3.69
CA SER A 188 -3.12 6.84 4.33
C SER A 188 -4.46 6.94 3.58
N SER A 189 -5.45 6.15 3.99
CA SER A 189 -6.80 6.18 3.43
C SER A 189 -7.55 7.51 3.58
N HIS A 190 -7.01 8.49 4.33
CA HIS A 190 -7.55 9.85 4.36
C HIS A 190 -7.35 10.59 3.03
N GLN A 191 -6.34 10.21 2.25
CA GLN A 191 -6.15 10.71 0.89
C GLN A 191 -7.05 9.89 -0.06
N PRO A 192 -8.07 10.48 -0.72
CA PRO A 192 -9.02 9.74 -1.55
C PRO A 192 -8.40 8.96 -2.71
N TYR A 193 -7.22 9.39 -3.19
CA TYR A 193 -6.49 8.71 -4.26
C TYR A 193 -5.40 7.74 -3.76
N PHE A 194 -5.36 7.44 -2.46
CA PHE A 194 -4.43 6.48 -1.87
C PHE A 194 -4.81 5.02 -2.16
N GLY A 195 -3.79 4.18 -2.41
CA GLY A 195 -3.95 2.75 -2.59
C GLY A 195 -4.58 2.34 -3.92
N TYR A 196 -4.93 1.06 -4.04
CA TYR A 196 -5.46 0.49 -5.28
C TYR A 196 -6.75 1.16 -5.74
N SER A 197 -7.77 1.20 -4.89
CA SER A 197 -9.05 1.84 -5.22
C SER A 197 -8.91 3.35 -5.43
N GLY A 198 -8.03 4.02 -4.67
CA GLY A 198 -7.80 5.46 -4.82
C GLY A 198 -7.11 5.81 -6.14
N ALA A 199 -6.08 5.08 -6.54
CA ALA A 199 -5.42 5.29 -7.83
C ALA A 199 -6.39 5.05 -9.01
N PHE A 200 -7.24 4.03 -8.91
CA PHE A 200 -8.31 3.82 -9.90
C PHE A 200 -9.33 4.96 -9.89
N LYS A 201 -9.72 5.46 -8.71
CA LYS A 201 -10.61 6.62 -8.58
C LYS A 201 -10.02 7.88 -9.22
N CYS A 202 -8.72 8.13 -9.07
CA CYS A 202 -7.99 9.23 -9.72
C CYS A 202 -8.14 9.19 -11.25
N LEU A 203 -8.06 8.01 -11.86
CA LEU A 203 -8.34 7.82 -13.28
C LEU A 203 -9.82 8.03 -13.59
N LYS A 204 -10.72 7.38 -12.83
CA LYS A 204 -12.17 7.45 -13.03
C LYS A 204 -12.67 8.90 -13.04
N ASP A 205 -12.25 9.69 -12.05
CA ASP A 205 -12.60 11.11 -11.89
C ASP A 205 -11.99 12.01 -12.99
N GLY A 206 -11.11 11.47 -13.83
CA GLY A 206 -10.46 12.21 -14.91
C GLY A 206 -9.31 13.10 -14.44
N ALA A 207 -8.81 12.89 -13.22
CA ALA A 207 -7.63 13.61 -12.74
C ALA A 207 -6.36 13.15 -13.45
N GLY A 208 -6.20 11.84 -13.68
CA GLY A 208 -5.10 11.25 -14.45
C GLY A 208 -5.55 10.50 -15.69
N ASP A 209 -4.59 10.22 -16.57
CA ASP A 209 -4.77 9.50 -17.84
C ASP A 209 -4.52 7.99 -17.70
N VAL A 210 -3.65 7.61 -16.75
CA VAL A 210 -3.29 6.22 -16.46
C VAL A 210 -3.29 5.96 -14.95
N ALA A 211 -3.81 4.80 -14.53
CA ALA A 211 -3.70 4.31 -13.16
C ALA A 211 -2.89 3.01 -13.11
N PHE A 212 -1.87 2.97 -12.26
CA PHE A 212 -1.06 1.78 -12.02
C PHE A 212 -1.58 1.03 -10.80
N VAL A 213 -2.20 -0.13 -11.02
CA VAL A 213 -2.94 -0.89 -10.00
C VAL A 213 -2.79 -2.41 -10.21
N LYS A 214 -3.47 -3.23 -9.40
CA LYS A 214 -3.53 -4.69 -9.60
C LYS A 214 -4.70 -5.07 -10.52
N HIS A 215 -4.59 -6.21 -11.20
CA HIS A 215 -5.60 -6.69 -12.15
C HIS A 215 -7.03 -6.80 -11.59
N THR A 216 -7.20 -7.02 -10.28
CA THR A 216 -8.53 -7.11 -9.65
C THR A 216 -9.17 -5.76 -9.36
N THR A 217 -8.42 -4.66 -9.39
CA THR A 217 -8.89 -3.35 -8.89
C THR A 217 -10.12 -2.84 -9.62
N ILE A 218 -10.21 -3.02 -10.94
CA ILE A 218 -11.40 -2.59 -11.71
C ILE A 218 -12.62 -3.36 -11.25
N PHE A 219 -12.52 -4.68 -11.10
CA PHE A 219 -13.63 -5.55 -10.72
C PHE A 219 -14.10 -5.30 -9.28
N GLU A 220 -13.19 -4.90 -8.39
CA GLU A 220 -13.49 -4.53 -6.99
C GLU A 220 -14.24 -3.19 -6.89
N ASN A 221 -14.04 -2.27 -7.85
CA ASN A 221 -14.61 -0.91 -7.81
C ASN A 221 -15.77 -0.70 -8.78
N LEU A 222 -15.90 -1.54 -9.82
CA LEU A 222 -16.98 -1.55 -10.81
C LEU A 222 -17.55 -2.98 -10.89
N PRO A 223 -18.46 -3.33 -9.96
CA PRO A 223 -19.00 -4.69 -9.90
C PRO A 223 -19.93 -4.99 -11.09
N GLN A 224 -20.57 -3.98 -11.66
CA GLN A 224 -21.45 -4.14 -12.82
C GLN A 224 -20.64 -4.15 -14.11
N GLN A 225 -20.94 -5.10 -15.00
CA GLN A 225 -20.22 -5.24 -16.26
C GLN A 225 -20.38 -4.02 -17.17
N ALA A 226 -21.58 -3.45 -17.22
CA ALA A 226 -21.89 -2.28 -18.06
C ALA A 226 -21.03 -1.05 -17.73
N ASP A 227 -20.52 -0.94 -16.50
CA ASP A 227 -19.66 0.17 -16.08
C ASP A 227 -18.21 0.01 -16.58
N ARG A 228 -17.85 -1.17 -17.11
CA ARG A 228 -16.48 -1.52 -17.56
C ARG A 228 -16.29 -1.40 -19.08
N ASP A 229 -17.38 -1.27 -19.84
CA ASP A 229 -17.40 -1.34 -21.31
C ASP A 229 -17.31 0.03 -22.00
#